data_AF-A0A5F1YYA9-F1
#
_entry.id   AF-A0A5F1YYA9-F1
#
_cell.length_a   1.000
_cell.length_b   1.000
_cell.length_c   1.000
_cell.angle_alpha   90.00
_cell.angle_beta   90.00
_cell.angle_gamma   90.00
#
_symmetry.space_group_name_H-M   'P 1'
#
loop_
_entity.id
_entity.type
_entity.pdbx_description
1 polymer ?
#
loop_
_entity_poly.entity_id
_entity_poly.type
_entity_poly.pdbx_seq_one_letter_code
_entity_poly.pdbx_strand_id
1 'polypeptide(L)'
;MLSGPLRSETSPKSLLETQAENLLRIAEEAYKDRKFHKSIEEIKSFLILYPFSKSKNRAYEVLKNNYSRLGRPEKVLEISLRQYAEEPTSTLGLNSYFEAGKLYLEIGEEEKAKKVFQSICSQSFSRELAEKASLELSEWEILTGSKSEIQECAEK
;
A
#
# COMPACT_ATOMS: atom_id res chain seq x y z
N MET A 1 -51.25 -19.74 -17.74
CA MET A 1 -49.82 -19.43 -17.74
C MET A 1 -49.55 -18.43 -16.63
N LEU A 2 -48.90 -18.84 -15.55
CA LEU A 2 -48.57 -17.96 -14.42
C LEU A 2 -47.11 -17.54 -14.56
N SER A 3 -46.88 -16.35 -15.10
CA SER A 3 -45.58 -15.67 -15.07
C SER A 3 -45.38 -15.08 -13.68
N GLY A 4 -44.71 -15.82 -12.80
CA GLY A 4 -44.20 -15.27 -11.54
C GLY A 4 -43.01 -14.35 -11.81
N PRO A 5 -42.86 -13.23 -11.08
CA PRO A 5 -41.71 -12.36 -11.26
C PRO A 5 -40.45 -13.07 -10.75
N LEU A 6 -39.41 -13.10 -11.61
CA LEU A 6 -38.04 -13.47 -11.25
C LEU A 6 -37.53 -12.48 -10.21
N ARG A 7 -37.82 -12.74 -8.93
CA ARG A 7 -37.16 -12.06 -7.81
C ARG A 7 -35.73 -12.59 -7.81
N SER A 8 -34.79 -11.78 -8.30
CA SER A 8 -33.37 -12.10 -8.14
C SER A 8 -33.07 -12.07 -6.64
N GLU A 9 -32.97 -13.26 -6.05
CA GLU A 9 -32.52 -13.43 -4.67
C GLU A 9 -31.02 -13.09 -4.60
N THR A 10 -30.72 -11.81 -4.70
CA THR A 10 -29.39 -11.31 -4.37
C THR A 10 -29.20 -11.50 -2.88
N SER A 11 -28.32 -12.43 -2.51
CA SER A 11 -27.98 -12.63 -1.10
C SER A 11 -27.51 -11.29 -0.50
N PRO A 12 -27.79 -11.00 0.78
CA PRO A 12 -27.34 -9.76 1.42
C PRO A 12 -25.84 -9.50 1.26
N LYS A 13 -25.04 -10.57 1.25
CA LYS A 13 -23.59 -10.52 0.99
C LYS A 13 -23.27 -10.08 -0.45
N SER A 14 -24.00 -10.61 -1.44
CA SER A 14 -23.83 -10.21 -2.84
C SER A 14 -24.21 -8.74 -3.06
N LEU A 15 -25.27 -8.27 -2.39
CA LEU A 15 -25.70 -6.87 -2.51
C LEU A 15 -24.66 -5.90 -1.93
N LEU A 16 -24.10 -6.21 -0.76
CA LEU A 16 -23.05 -5.39 -0.14
C LEU A 16 -21.78 -5.31 -1.00
N GLU A 17 -21.35 -6.41 -1.63
CA GLU A 17 -20.21 -6.38 -2.54
C GLU A 17 -20.49 -5.53 -3.79
N THR A 18 -21.70 -5.62 -4.38
CA THR A 18 -22.07 -4.76 -5.50
C THR A 18 -22.07 -3.28 -5.11
N GLN A 19 -22.51 -2.93 -3.90
CA GLN A 19 -22.44 -1.55 -3.41
C GLN A 19 -20.99 -1.09 -3.21
N ALA A 20 -20.15 -1.95 -2.63
CA ALA A 20 -18.72 -1.69 -2.47
C ALA A 20 -18.05 -1.42 -3.84
N GLU A 21 -18.25 -2.30 -4.81
CA GLU A 21 -17.73 -2.16 -6.17
C GLU A 21 -18.18 -0.86 -6.84
N ASN A 22 -19.44 -0.47 -6.67
CA ASN A 22 -19.96 0.78 -7.21
C ASN A 22 -19.29 2.01 -6.58
N LEU A 23 -19.14 2.02 -5.25
CA LEU A 23 -18.48 3.13 -4.55
C LEU A 23 -17.00 3.24 -4.94
N LEU A 24 -16.31 2.10 -5.05
CA LEU A 24 -14.93 2.06 -5.53
C LEU A 24 -14.81 2.61 -6.96
N ARG A 25 -15.73 2.23 -7.86
CA ARG A 25 -15.75 2.76 -9.24
C ARG A 25 -15.89 4.28 -9.28
N ILE A 26 -16.78 4.85 -8.45
CA ILE A 26 -16.94 6.30 -8.34
C ILE A 26 -15.64 6.97 -7.91
N ALA A 27 -14.95 6.39 -6.93
CA ALA A 27 -13.67 6.91 -6.46
C ALA A 27 -12.58 6.83 -7.53
N GLU A 28 -12.52 5.75 -8.29
CA GLU A 28 -11.58 5.57 -9.41
C GLU A 28 -11.85 6.55 -10.56
N GLU A 29 -13.11 6.81 -10.89
CA GLU A 29 -13.50 7.83 -11.87
C GLU A 29 -13.07 9.23 -11.39
N ALA A 30 -13.28 9.55 -10.12
CA ALA A 30 -12.79 10.79 -9.54
C ALA A 30 -11.25 10.92 -9.61
N TYR A 31 -10.50 9.83 -9.38
CA TYR A 31 -9.04 9.81 -9.53
C TYR A 31 -8.62 10.06 -10.99
N LYS A 32 -9.27 9.40 -11.96
CA LYS A 32 -9.02 9.59 -13.40
C LYS A 32 -9.28 11.04 -13.84
N ASP A 33 -10.33 11.65 -13.30
CA ASP A 33 -10.67 13.07 -13.48
C ASP A 33 -9.71 14.04 -12.75
N ARG A 34 -8.67 13.54 -12.06
CA ARG A 34 -7.75 14.30 -11.20
C ARG A 34 -8.43 15.01 -10.03
N LYS A 35 -9.65 14.60 -9.67
CA LYS A 35 -10.38 15.09 -8.50
C LYS A 35 -9.92 14.34 -7.25
N PHE A 36 -8.63 14.48 -6.91
CA PHE A 36 -7.97 13.63 -5.91
C PHE A 36 -8.63 13.71 -4.52
N HIS A 37 -8.97 14.92 -4.05
CA HIS A 37 -9.66 15.08 -2.77
C HIS A 37 -11.01 14.37 -2.74
N LYS A 38 -11.80 14.47 -3.82
CA LYS A 38 -13.07 13.75 -3.90
C LYS A 38 -12.84 12.24 -3.86
N SER A 39 -11.92 11.74 -4.68
CA SER A 39 -11.57 10.31 -4.70
C SER A 39 -11.17 9.81 -3.31
N ILE A 40 -10.35 10.56 -2.58
CA ILE A 40 -9.94 10.22 -1.20
C ILE A 40 -11.15 10.08 -0.28
N GLU A 41 -12.10 11.02 -0.31
CA GLU A 41 -13.28 10.97 0.58
C GLU A 41 -14.20 9.77 0.25
N GLU A 42 -14.37 9.44 -1.03
CA GLU A 42 -15.12 8.26 -1.46
C GLU A 42 -14.42 6.96 -1.00
N ILE A 43 -13.09 6.86 -1.13
CA ILE A 43 -12.34 5.68 -0.66
C ILE A 43 -12.37 5.57 0.87
N LYS A 44 -12.23 6.66 1.61
CA LYS A 44 -12.36 6.62 3.08
C LYS A 44 -13.73 6.11 3.49
N SER A 45 -14.78 6.57 2.82
CA SER A 45 -16.15 6.08 3.03
C SER A 45 -16.26 4.59 2.72
N PHE A 46 -15.66 4.13 1.61
CA PHE A 46 -15.57 2.70 1.27
C PHE A 46 -14.92 1.89 2.39
N LEU A 47 -13.76 2.32 2.90
CA LEU A 47 -13.00 1.59 3.91
C LEU A 47 -13.72 1.51 5.27
N ILE A 48 -14.62 2.44 5.55
CA ILE A 48 -15.48 2.44 6.74
C ILE A 48 -16.71 1.55 6.53
N LEU A 49 -17.38 1.66 5.38
CA LEU A 49 -18.65 0.98 5.11
C LEU A 49 -18.47 -0.49 4.72
N TYR A 50 -17.36 -0.81 4.05
CA TYR A 50 -17.09 -2.13 3.47
C TYR A 50 -15.71 -2.69 3.87
N PRO A 51 -15.37 -2.74 5.18
CA PRO A 51 -14.04 -3.13 5.67
C PRO A 51 -13.65 -4.58 5.39
N PHE A 52 -14.60 -5.44 5.00
CA PHE A 52 -14.36 -6.83 4.65
C PHE A 52 -14.62 -7.13 3.17
N SER A 53 -14.86 -6.11 2.35
CA SER A 53 -15.08 -6.31 0.92
C SER A 53 -13.82 -6.89 0.27
N LYS A 54 -14.03 -7.74 -0.74
CA LYS A 54 -12.96 -8.27 -1.58
C LYS A 54 -12.18 -7.16 -2.29
N SER A 55 -12.78 -5.98 -2.45
CA SER A 55 -12.15 -4.83 -3.10
C SER A 55 -11.36 -3.93 -2.15
N LYS A 56 -11.25 -4.27 -0.85
CA LYS A 56 -10.49 -3.49 0.16
C LYS A 56 -9.08 -3.13 -0.30
N ASN A 57 -8.34 -4.10 -0.82
CA ASN A 57 -6.94 -3.87 -1.22
C ASN A 57 -6.83 -2.94 -2.42
N ARG A 58 -7.75 -3.08 -3.39
CA ARG A 58 -7.86 -2.16 -4.52
C ARG A 58 -8.24 -0.75 -4.06
N ALA A 59 -9.11 -0.62 -3.05
CA ALA A 59 -9.42 0.67 -2.44
C ALA A 59 -8.18 1.31 -1.81
N TYR A 60 -7.37 0.54 -1.06
CA TYR A 60 -6.09 1.03 -0.53
C TYR A 60 -5.13 1.49 -1.63
N GLU A 61 -5.02 0.75 -2.74
CA GLU A 61 -4.19 1.16 -3.90
C GLU A 61 -4.66 2.50 -4.48
N VAL A 62 -5.96 2.69 -4.68
CA VAL A 62 -6.51 3.97 -5.16
C VAL A 62 -6.21 5.08 -4.15
N LEU A 63 -6.32 4.83 -2.85
CA LEU A 63 -6.01 5.82 -1.82
C LEU A 63 -4.54 6.23 -1.83
N LYS A 64 -3.62 5.26 -1.90
CA LYS A 64 -2.18 5.50 -2.02
C LYS A 64 -1.87 6.33 -3.27
N ASN A 65 -2.42 5.93 -4.42
CA ASN A 65 -2.25 6.66 -5.68
C ASN A 65 -2.69 8.13 -5.57
N ASN A 66 -3.82 8.41 -4.90
CA ASN A 66 -4.25 9.78 -4.65
C ASN A 66 -3.24 10.56 -3.80
N TYR A 67 -2.78 9.98 -2.68
CA TYR A 67 -1.80 10.65 -1.82
C TYR A 67 -0.44 10.85 -2.49
N SER A 68 0.02 9.88 -3.28
CA SER A 68 1.23 10.03 -4.10
C SER A 68 1.09 11.18 -5.10
N ARG A 69 -0.07 11.34 -5.75
CA ARG A 69 -0.33 12.46 -6.68
C ARG A 69 -0.37 13.83 -6.00
N LEU A 70 -0.69 13.86 -4.71
CA LEU A 70 -0.69 15.07 -3.89
C LEU A 70 0.66 15.34 -3.21
N GLY A 71 1.68 14.52 -3.45
CA GLY A 71 2.99 14.68 -2.80
C GLY A 71 2.93 14.44 -1.30
N ARG A 72 2.14 13.45 -0.88
CA ARG A 72 1.90 13.11 0.54
C ARG A 72 2.47 11.73 0.89
N PRO A 73 3.80 11.52 0.79
CA PRO A 73 4.42 10.22 1.04
C PRO A 73 4.19 9.71 2.46
N GLU A 74 4.00 10.60 3.44
CA GLU A 74 3.68 10.26 4.82
C GLU A 74 2.34 9.53 4.94
N LYS A 75 1.37 9.89 4.08
CA LYS A 75 0.06 9.23 4.05
C LYS A 75 0.10 7.89 3.34
N VAL A 76 0.92 7.76 2.31
CA VAL A 76 1.17 6.46 1.65
C VAL A 76 1.81 5.51 2.66
N LEU A 77 2.80 6.00 3.43
CA LEU A 77 3.50 5.24 4.46
C LEU A 77 2.53 4.76 5.55
N GLU A 78 1.66 5.64 6.06
CA GLU A 78 0.62 5.30 7.04
C GLU A 78 -0.26 4.12 6.57
N ILE A 79 -0.70 4.16 5.31
CA ILE A 79 -1.54 3.11 4.72
C ILE A 79 -0.75 1.80 4.57
N SER A 80 0.49 1.86 4.07
CA SER A 80 1.36 0.70 3.88
C SER A 80 1.65 -0.03 5.19
N LEU A 81 1.95 0.71 6.26
CA LEU A 81 2.15 0.14 7.60
C LEU A 81 0.87 -0.48 8.17
N ARG A 82 -0.29 0.14 7.93
CA ARG A 82 -1.58 -0.43 8.33
C ARG A 82 -1.86 -1.76 7.62
N GLN A 83 -1.64 -1.84 6.31
CA GLN A 83 -1.83 -3.08 5.56
C GLN A 83 -0.89 -4.19 6.02
N TYR A 84 0.36 -3.86 6.35
CA TYR A 84 1.29 -4.81 6.97
C TYR A 84 0.77 -5.30 8.33
N ALA A 85 0.29 -4.40 9.19
CA ALA A 85 -0.22 -4.75 10.52
C ALA A 85 -1.47 -5.64 10.45
N GLU A 86 -2.30 -5.50 9.42
CA GLU A 86 -3.48 -6.35 9.20
C GLU A 86 -3.09 -7.79 8.78
N GLU A 87 -2.02 -7.96 8.01
CA GLU A 87 -1.62 -9.26 7.45
C GLU A 87 -0.08 -9.47 7.41
N PRO A 88 0.62 -9.51 8.55
CA PRO A 88 2.09 -9.37 8.59
C PRO A 88 2.87 -10.51 7.94
N THR A 89 2.24 -11.66 7.70
CA THR A 89 2.86 -12.83 7.09
C THR A 89 2.36 -13.09 5.67
N SER A 90 1.38 -12.33 5.18
CA SER A 90 0.86 -12.51 3.82
C SER A 90 1.78 -11.83 2.82
N THR A 91 1.82 -12.34 1.58
CA THR A 91 2.54 -11.68 0.48
C THR A 91 2.11 -10.23 0.32
N LEU A 92 0.82 -9.94 0.53
CA LEU A 92 0.27 -8.58 0.45
C LEU A 92 0.81 -7.69 1.59
N GLY A 93 0.79 -8.17 2.82
CA GLY A 93 1.30 -7.40 3.96
C GLY A 93 2.80 -7.16 3.82
N LEU A 94 3.57 -8.17 3.40
CA LEU A 94 5.01 -8.02 3.19
C LEU A 94 5.35 -7.10 2.01
N ASN A 95 4.58 -7.14 0.92
CA ASN A 95 4.71 -6.15 -0.16
C ASN A 95 4.43 -4.73 0.35
N SER A 96 3.41 -4.56 1.20
CA SER A 96 3.09 -3.27 1.81
C SER A 96 4.19 -2.79 2.75
N TYR A 97 4.82 -3.71 3.49
CA TYR A 97 5.94 -3.39 4.36
C TYR A 97 7.19 -3.01 3.56
N PHE A 98 7.47 -3.71 2.46
CA PHE A 98 8.53 -3.36 1.52
C PHE A 98 8.33 -1.95 0.96
N GLU A 99 7.11 -1.60 0.55
CA GLU A 99 6.76 -0.25 0.12
C GLU A 99 7.01 0.79 1.23
N ALA A 100 6.68 0.48 2.48
CA ALA A 100 6.99 1.35 3.62
C ALA A 100 8.51 1.58 3.79
N GLY A 101 9.33 0.54 3.59
CA GLY A 101 10.79 0.64 3.60
C GLY A 101 11.30 1.63 2.55
N LYS A 102 10.79 1.55 1.32
CA LYS A 102 11.12 2.49 0.25
C LYS A 102 10.70 3.93 0.56
N LEU A 103 9.51 4.10 1.13
CA LEU A 103 9.02 5.41 1.55
C LEU A 103 9.86 6.01 2.68
N TYR A 104 10.35 5.19 3.62
CA TYR A 104 11.29 5.64 4.64
C TYR A 104 12.60 6.15 4.03
N LEU A 105 13.13 5.51 2.98
CA LEU A 105 14.29 6.05 2.25
C LEU A 105 13.97 7.38 1.58
N GLU A 106 12.82 7.50 0.92
CA GLU A 106 12.39 8.72 0.23
C GLU A 106 12.29 9.93 1.18
N ILE A 107 11.87 9.71 2.42
CA ILE A 107 11.73 10.77 3.44
C ILE A 107 13.01 10.96 4.30
N GLY A 108 14.10 10.25 4.00
CA GLY A 108 15.38 10.37 4.71
C GLY A 108 15.47 9.64 6.05
N GLU A 109 14.50 8.76 6.35
CA GLU A 109 14.42 7.97 7.58
C GLU A 109 15.14 6.61 7.38
N GLU A 110 16.41 6.68 7.01
CA GLU A 110 17.22 5.54 6.55
C GLU A 110 17.29 4.39 7.57
N GLU A 111 17.45 4.70 8.85
CA GLU A 111 17.49 3.70 9.92
C GLU A 111 16.19 2.91 10.06
N LYS A 112 15.04 3.54 9.78
CA LYS A 112 13.75 2.85 9.77
C LYS A 112 13.64 1.96 8.54
N ALA A 113 14.06 2.45 7.37
CA ALA A 113 14.08 1.65 6.15
C ALA A 113 14.94 0.38 6.31
N LYS A 114 16.15 0.52 6.89
CA LYS A 114 17.04 -0.60 7.17
C LYS A 114 16.38 -1.67 8.03
N LYS A 115 15.72 -1.28 9.12
CA LYS A 115 14.99 -2.20 10.00
C LYS A 115 13.86 -2.92 9.26
N VAL A 116 13.15 -2.22 8.38
CA VAL A 116 12.10 -2.81 7.54
C VAL A 116 12.67 -3.90 6.65
N PHE A 117 13.71 -3.59 5.86
CA PHE A 117 14.28 -4.54 4.92
C PHE A 117 14.95 -5.73 5.63
N GLN A 118 15.67 -5.50 6.73
CA GLN A 118 16.24 -6.58 7.55
C GLN A 118 15.16 -7.52 8.08
N SER A 119 14.05 -6.95 8.56
CA SER A 119 12.91 -7.72 9.01
C SER A 119 12.33 -8.57 7.87
N ILE A 120 12.20 -8.03 6.66
CA ILE A 120 11.72 -8.79 5.49
C ILE A 120 12.70 -9.92 5.13
N CYS A 121 14.01 -9.65 5.09
CA CYS A 121 15.03 -10.68 4.81
C CYS A 121 15.02 -11.82 5.84
N SER A 122 14.74 -11.51 7.11
CA SER A 122 14.66 -12.51 8.18
C SER A 122 13.37 -13.35 8.14
N GLN A 123 12.32 -12.84 7.49
CA GLN A 123 11.02 -13.49 7.40
C GLN A 123 10.99 -14.44 6.19
N SER A 124 10.83 -15.74 6.46
CA SER A 124 10.89 -16.81 5.44
C SER A 124 9.67 -16.91 4.52
N PHE A 125 8.68 -16.03 4.67
CA PHE A 125 7.38 -16.14 4.03
C PHE A 125 7.36 -15.74 2.54
N SER A 126 8.39 -15.06 2.03
CA SER A 126 8.55 -14.80 0.61
C SER A 126 10.01 -14.62 0.21
N ARG A 127 10.54 -15.61 -0.54
CA ARG A 127 11.92 -15.57 -1.05
C ARG A 127 12.17 -14.39 -1.99
N GLU A 128 11.23 -14.12 -2.89
CA GLU A 128 11.34 -13.01 -3.84
C GLU A 128 11.41 -11.65 -3.12
N LEU A 129 10.61 -11.46 -2.07
CA LEU A 129 10.65 -10.24 -1.28
C LEU A 129 11.91 -10.13 -0.43
N ALA A 130 12.40 -11.23 0.12
CA ALA A 130 13.67 -11.26 0.82
C ALA A 130 14.84 -10.89 -0.11
N GLU A 131 14.83 -11.36 -1.36
CA GLU A 131 15.82 -11.00 -2.39
C GLU A 131 15.74 -9.50 -2.72
N LYS A 132 14.54 -8.95 -2.96
CA LYS A 132 14.35 -7.51 -3.19
C LYS A 132 14.83 -6.66 -2.00
N ALA A 133 14.47 -7.04 -0.77
CA ALA A 133 14.89 -6.34 0.43
C ALA A 133 16.41 -6.41 0.64
N SER A 134 17.04 -7.54 0.31
CA SER A 134 18.49 -7.70 0.38
C SER A 134 19.21 -6.80 -0.61
N LEU A 135 18.66 -6.62 -1.82
CA LEU A 135 19.20 -5.70 -2.82
C LEU A 135 19.15 -4.25 -2.32
N GLU A 136 18.00 -3.79 -1.84
CA GLU A 136 17.83 -2.42 -1.31
C GLU A 136 18.80 -2.15 -0.13
N LEU A 137 19.02 -3.13 0.76
CA LEU A 137 20.01 -3.03 1.83
C LEU A 137 21.44 -2.92 1.28
N SER A 138 21.79 -3.76 0.31
CA SER A 138 23.15 -3.80 -0.25
C SER A 138 23.47 -2.50 -0.97
N GLU A 139 22.53 -1.95 -1.73
CA GLU A 139 22.67 -0.66 -2.40
C GLU A 139 22.91 0.47 -1.39
N TRP A 140 22.13 0.49 -0.29
CA TRP A 140 22.32 1.48 0.77
C TRP A 140 23.69 1.35 1.47
N GLU A 141 24.15 0.14 1.78
CA GLU A 141 25.46 -0.08 2.43
C GLU A 141 26.62 0.39 1.55
N ILE A 142 26.54 0.16 0.24
CA ILE A 142 27.56 0.63 -0.73
C ILE A 142 27.56 2.16 -0.79
N LEU A 143 26.38 2.79 -0.86
CA LEU A 143 26.25 4.25 -0.92
C LEU A 143 26.72 4.95 0.37
N THR A 144 26.50 4.33 1.53
CA THR A 144 26.94 4.89 2.82
C THR A 144 28.43 4.66 3.08
N GLY A 145 28.96 3.47 2.75
CA GLY A 145 30.39 3.17 2.85
C GLY A 145 31.25 4.08 1.96
N SER A 146 30.82 4.32 0.72
CA SER A 146 31.52 5.24 -0.19
C SER A 146 31.51 6.70 0.28
N LYS A 147 30.42 7.16 0.93
CA LYS A 147 30.37 8.51 1.54
C LYS A 147 31.35 8.66 2.70
N SER A 148 31.50 7.64 3.55
CA SER A 148 32.48 7.68 4.66
C SER A 148 33.93 7.78 4.18
N GLU A 149 34.28 7.07 3.10
CA GLU A 149 35.63 7.12 2.52
C GLU A 149 35.94 8.49 1.88
N ILE A 150 34.95 9.12 1.25
CA ILE A 150 35.09 10.46 0.64
C ILE A 150 35.25 11.55 1.71
N GLN A 151 34.50 11.46 2.81
CA GLN A 151 34.59 12.42 3.92
C GLN A 151 35.97 12.35 4.61
N GLU A 152 36.53 11.16 4.80
CA GLU A 152 37.84 10.98 5.43
C GLU A 152 39.01 11.46 4.56
N CYS A 153 38.83 11.53 3.23
CA CYS A 153 39.78 12.14 2.30
C CYS A 153 39.69 13.68 2.24
N ALA A 154 38.55 14.26 2.62
CA ALA A 154 38.33 15.71 2.58
C ALA A 154 38.81 16.45 3.84
N GLU A 155 39.15 15.72 4.91
CA GLU A 155 39.56 16.26 6.21
C GLU A 155 41.09 16.13 6.47
N LYS A 156 41.90 15.84 5.45
CA LYS A 156 43.37 15.81 5.51
C LYS A 156 43.99 16.82 4.56
#